data_AF-A0A1A0HDF3-F1
#
_entry.id   AF-A0A1A0HDF3-F1
#
_cell.length_a   1.000
_cell.length_b   1.000
_cell.length_c   1.000
_cell.angle_alpha   90.00
_cell.angle_beta   90.00
_cell.angle_gamma   90.00
#
_symmetry.space_group_name_H-M   'P 1'
#
loop_
_entity.id
_entity.type
_entity.pdbx_description
1 polymer ?
#
loop_
_entity_poly.entity_id
_entity_poly.type
_entity_poly.pdbx_seq_one_letter_code
_entity_poly.pdbx_strand_id
1 'polypeptide(L)'
;MRSSQILRLAAKKSTAPKVGAPVEMYPLFAAVGVALVSLTYFTYRHFAYDKHLRLWKNPNLSTLDEVLNKAAEDEKTGGAQ
;
A
#
# COMPACT_ATOMS: atom_id res chain seq x y z
N MET A 1 51.31 2.20 -24.57
CA MET A 1 50.07 2.60 -23.87
C MET A 1 49.32 3.61 -24.74
N ARG A 2 48.05 3.35 -25.11
CA ARG A 2 47.27 4.28 -25.95
C ARG A 2 46.67 5.39 -25.09
N SER A 3 46.89 6.65 -25.45
CA SER A 3 46.36 7.84 -24.75
C SER A 3 44.83 7.79 -24.56
N SER A 4 44.12 7.22 -25.53
CA SER A 4 42.67 6.98 -25.46
C SER A 4 42.24 6.05 -24.33
N GLN A 5 43.09 5.12 -23.90
CA GLN A 5 42.80 4.21 -22.79
C GLN A 5 42.94 4.91 -21.43
N ILE A 6 43.89 5.85 -21.30
CA ILE A 6 44.11 6.62 -20.07
C ILE A 6 42.94 7.59 -19.85
N LEU A 7 42.50 8.28 -20.91
CA LEU A 7 41.33 9.16 -20.84
C LEU A 7 40.05 8.38 -20.51
N ARG A 8 39.87 7.18 -21.08
CA ARG A 8 38.72 6.31 -20.78
C ARG A 8 38.73 5.78 -19.34
N LEU A 9 39.90 5.49 -18.77
CA LEU A 9 40.02 5.10 -17.36
C LEU A 9 39.73 6.27 -16.42
N ALA A 10 40.22 7.48 -16.75
CA ALA A 10 39.94 8.69 -15.98
C ALA A 10 38.45 9.05 -16.03
N ALA A 11 37.81 8.93 -17.20
CA ALA A 11 36.38 9.09 -17.35
C ALA A 11 35.62 8.09 -16.48
N LYS A 12 35.93 6.78 -16.52
CA LYS A 12 35.31 5.77 -15.66
C LYS A 12 35.44 6.06 -14.17
N LYS A 13 36.54 6.66 -13.72
CA LYS A 13 36.74 7.07 -12.31
C LYS A 13 35.88 8.28 -11.92
N SER A 14 35.58 9.16 -12.87
CA SER A 14 34.65 10.30 -12.68
C SER A 14 33.16 9.93 -12.84
N THR A 15 32.87 8.77 -13.44
CA THR A 15 31.51 8.22 -13.62
C THR A 15 31.15 7.16 -12.57
N ALA A 16 31.89 7.07 -11.46
CA ALA A 16 31.29 6.50 -10.27
C ALA A 16 30.10 7.41 -9.94
N PRO A 17 28.88 6.89 -9.74
CA PRO A 17 27.75 7.71 -9.36
C PRO A 17 28.08 8.24 -7.96
N LYS A 18 28.76 9.39 -7.88
CA LYS A 18 28.57 10.33 -6.78
C LYS A 18 27.07 10.49 -6.76
N VAL A 19 26.42 9.88 -5.78
CA VAL A 19 25.01 10.10 -5.50
C VAL A 19 24.90 11.59 -5.24
N GLY A 20 24.67 12.36 -6.30
CA GLY A 20 24.66 13.81 -6.32
C GLY A 20 23.34 14.33 -5.79
N ALA A 21 22.84 13.69 -4.73
CA ALA A 21 21.71 14.22 -4.00
C ALA A 21 22.27 15.37 -3.14
N PRO A 22 21.83 16.62 -3.37
CA PRO A 22 22.21 17.72 -2.49
C PRO A 22 21.79 17.38 -1.06
N VAL A 23 22.68 17.65 -0.10
CA VAL A 23 22.52 17.23 1.31
C VAL A 23 21.25 17.81 1.94
N GLU A 24 20.80 18.95 1.42
CA GLU A 24 19.57 19.65 1.81
C GLU A 24 18.28 18.87 1.47
N MET A 25 18.34 17.89 0.57
CA MET A 25 17.17 17.09 0.18
C MET A 25 17.00 15.80 0.98
N TYR A 26 18.00 15.37 1.76
CA TYR A 26 17.86 14.24 2.68
C TYR A 26 16.66 14.32 3.65
N PRO A 27 16.28 15.47 4.24
CA PRO A 27 15.08 15.53 5.07
C PRO A 27 13.80 15.19 4.28
N LEU A 28 13.72 15.59 3.01
CA LEU A 28 12.56 15.29 2.16
C LEU A 28 12.50 13.79 1.82
N PHE A 29 13.64 13.18 1.50
CA PHE A 29 13.70 11.72 1.28
C PHE A 29 13.42 10.91 2.55
N ALA A 30 13.87 11.39 3.71
CA ALA A 30 13.56 10.77 4.99
C ALA A 30 12.05 10.82 5.28
N ALA A 31 11.41 11.97 5.07
CA ALA A 31 9.97 12.12 5.24
C ALA A 31 9.18 11.18 4.31
N VAL A 32 9.57 11.10 3.03
CA VAL A 32 8.95 10.17 2.07
C VAL A 32 9.17 8.71 2.48
N GLY A 33 10.36 8.36 2.96
CA GLY A 33 10.65 7.02 3.47
C GLY A 33 9.77 6.65 4.66
N VAL A 34 9.63 7.54 5.64
CA VAL A 34 8.75 7.34 6.81
C VAL A 34 7.28 7.23 6.37
N ALA A 35 6.85 8.04 5.40
CA ALA A 35 5.50 7.96 4.85
C ALA A 35 5.23 6.58 4.21
N LEU A 36 6.16 6.05 3.40
CA LEU A 36 6.01 4.74 2.76
C LEU A 36 6.03 3.58 3.77
N VAL A 37 6.92 3.61 4.76
CA VAL A 37 7.01 2.57 5.80
C VAL A 37 5.77 2.60 6.70
N SER A 38 5.30 3.78 7.10
CA SER A 38 4.07 3.89 7.89
C SER A 38 2.84 3.46 7.09
N LEU A 39 2.71 3.88 5.83
CA LEU A 39 1.61 3.48 4.96
C LEU A 39 1.55 1.95 4.82
N THR A 40 2.68 1.31 4.53
CA THR A 40 2.74 -0.16 4.37
C THR A 40 2.40 -0.88 5.68
N TYR A 41 2.94 -0.42 6.82
CA TYR A 41 2.62 -0.98 8.13
C TYR A 41 1.13 -0.85 8.48
N PHE A 42 0.56 0.34 8.34
CA PHE A 42 -0.85 0.59 8.64
C PHE A 42 -1.78 -0.14 7.68
N THR A 43 -1.44 -0.20 6.40
CA THR A 43 -2.23 -0.93 5.38
C THR A 43 -2.24 -2.42 5.68
N TYR A 44 -1.08 -3.00 5.99
CA TYR A 44 -0.99 -4.40 6.40
C TYR A 44 -1.79 -4.67 7.68
N ARG A 45 -1.62 -3.83 8.70
CA ARG A 45 -2.35 -3.96 9.97
C ARG A 45 -3.86 -3.79 9.77
N HIS A 46 -4.29 -2.86 8.92
CA HIS A 46 -5.69 -2.66 8.59
C HIS A 46 -6.24 -3.93 7.93
N PHE A 47 -5.64 -4.43 6.85
CA PHE A 47 -6.16 -5.62 6.18
C PHE A 47 -6.04 -6.93 6.98
N ALA A 48 -5.02 -7.09 7.82
CA ALA A 48 -4.84 -8.31 8.61
C ALA A 48 -5.82 -8.42 9.79
N TYR A 49 -6.17 -7.29 10.41
CA TYR A 49 -7.00 -7.25 11.63
C TYR A 49 -8.40 -6.69 11.40
N ASP A 50 -8.69 -6.12 10.24
CA ASP A 50 -10.04 -5.68 9.91
C ASP A 50 -10.98 -6.89 9.78
N LYS A 51 -11.95 -6.91 10.70
CA LYS A 51 -12.96 -7.98 10.82
C LYS A 51 -14.02 -7.86 9.72
N HIS A 52 -14.14 -6.68 9.10
CA HIS A 52 -15.15 -6.39 8.10
C HIS A 52 -14.76 -6.84 6.69
N LEU A 53 -13.46 -7.02 6.41
CA LEU A 53 -12.94 -7.29 5.06
C LEU A 53 -12.37 -8.72 4.87
N ARG A 54 -12.83 -9.70 5.65
CA ARG A 54 -12.40 -11.11 5.52
C ARG A 54 -13.24 -11.89 4.50
N LEU A 55 -13.09 -11.55 3.22
CA LEU A 55 -13.76 -12.25 2.10
C LEU A 55 -13.45 -13.75 2.03
N TRP A 56 -12.28 -14.19 2.51
CA TRP A 56 -11.87 -15.60 2.43
C TRP A 56 -12.26 -16.47 3.64
N LYS A 57 -12.63 -15.87 4.78
CA LYS A 57 -12.96 -16.62 6.00
C LYS A 57 -14.28 -16.23 6.68
N ASN A 58 -14.98 -15.20 6.21
CA ASN A 58 -16.29 -14.78 6.73
C ASN A 58 -17.29 -14.59 5.58
N PRO A 59 -17.88 -15.68 5.06
CA PRO A 59 -18.96 -15.58 4.07
C PRO A 59 -20.25 -14.96 4.63
N ASN A 60 -20.42 -14.93 5.96
CA ASN A 60 -21.65 -14.50 6.64
C ASN A 60 -21.58 -13.09 7.22
N LEU A 61 -20.66 -12.23 6.77
CA LEU A 61 -20.62 -10.83 7.23
C LEU A 61 -21.61 -9.92 6.50
N SER A 62 -22.39 -10.50 5.59
CA SER A 62 -23.33 -9.77 4.79
C SER A 62 -24.54 -9.39 5.64
N THR A 63 -24.73 -8.10 5.81
CA THR A 63 -25.98 -7.50 6.31
C THR A 63 -27.20 -7.91 5.44
N LEU A 64 -26.97 -8.62 4.33
CA LEU A 64 -28.00 -9.26 3.50
C LEU A 64 -28.92 -10.19 4.30
N ASP A 65 -28.42 -11.00 5.24
CA ASP A 65 -29.32 -11.87 6.02
C ASP A 65 -30.27 -11.05 6.89
N GLU A 66 -29.80 -9.92 7.43
CA GLU A 66 -30.60 -9.00 8.23
C GLU A 66 -31.67 -8.29 7.37
N VAL A 67 -31.31 -7.89 6.14
CA VAL A 67 -32.23 -7.28 5.19
C VAL A 67 -33.24 -8.29 4.61
N LEU A 68 -32.80 -9.51 4.29
CA LEU A 68 -33.68 -10.58 3.78
C LEU A 68 -34.68 -11.03 4.84
N ASN A 69 -34.22 -11.23 6.09
CA ASN A 69 -35.12 -11.60 7.18
C ASN A 69 -36.12 -10.49 7.47
N LYS A 70 -35.68 -9.23 7.45
CA LYS A 70 -36.59 -8.08 7.62
C LYS A 70 -37.63 -7.99 6.51
N ALA A 71 -37.23 -8.15 5.24
CA ALA A 71 -38.16 -8.19 4.12
C ALA A 71 -39.15 -9.37 4.21
N ALA A 72 -38.69 -10.54 4.68
CA ALA A 72 -39.53 -11.71 4.88
C ALA A 72 -40.50 -11.58 6.06
N GLU A 73 -40.16 -10.82 7.11
CA GLU A 73 -41.05 -10.49 8.22
C GLU A 73 -42.08 -9.41 7.86
N ASP A 74 -41.66 -8.41 7.08
CA ASP A 74 -42.56 -7.38 6.55
C ASP A 74 -43.63 -7.97 5.60
N GLU A 75 -43.29 -8.98 4.78
CA GLU A 75 -44.30 -9.71 3.98
C GLU A 75 -45.26 -10.55 4.82
N LYS A 76 -44.78 -11.22 5.89
CA LYS A 76 -45.63 -12.06 6.75
C LYS A 76 -46.62 -11.23 7.58
N THR A 77 -46.25 -10.01 7.93
CA THR A 77 -47.10 -9.09 8.69
C THR A 77 -48.03 -8.27 7.78
N GLY A 78 -47.61 -7.98 6.54
CA GLY A 78 -48.43 -7.30 5.52
C GLY A 78 -49.43 -8.21 4.77
N GLY A 79 -49.19 -9.53 4.72
CA GLY A 79 -50.06 -10.51 4.06
C GLY A 79 -51.19 -11.09 4.92
N ALA A 80 -51.35 -10.62 6.16
CA ALA A 80 -52.39 -11.07 7.09
C ALA A 80 -53.59 -10.08 7.18
N GLN A 81 -53.94 -9.43 6.06
CA GLN A 81 -55.18 -8.68 5.88
C GLN A 81 -55.97 -9.21 4.69
#